data_AF-A0A938KHI8-F1
#
_entry.id   AF-A0A938KHI8-F1
#
_cell.length_a   1.000
_cell.length_b   1.000
_cell.length_c   1.000
_cell.angle_alpha   90.00
_cell.angle_beta   90.00
_cell.angle_gamma   90.00
#
_symmetry.space_group_name_H-M   'P 1'
#
loop_
_entity.id
_entity.type
_entity.pdbx_description
1 polymer ?
#
loop_
_entity_poly.entity_id
_entity_poly.type
_entity_poly.pdbx_seq_one_letter_code
_entity_poly.pdbx_strand_id
1 'polypeptide(L)'
;APIALEAVRAGKHVLVEKPGALNSAQLRTVREAAVRTGARVRLGYNHRFHPALRQARELVDQGQLGPLMFLRGRYGHGGRPGYEREWRANPALSGGGELIDQGVHLIDLAAWFLGDFATIEGHAATYFWEMPVDDNAFVSLRTAGGQTAWLHVSCTEWKNLFSLEIYGRHAKLAIDGLGGSYGVERLTFYRMLPAMGPPETTSWEFPRGDDSWTLEMRAFLDDLRLDREPSPGLAEGIRTLEIVEAVYARRR
;
A
#
# COMPACT_ATOMS: atom_id res chain seq x y z
N ALA A 1 -10.62 -8.22 13.68
CA ALA A 1 -9.31 -8.85 13.97
C ALA A 1 -9.29 -9.40 15.40
N PRO A 2 -9.96 -10.54 15.66
CA PRO A 2 -10.17 -11.03 17.03
C PRO A 2 -8.86 -11.36 17.76
N ILE A 3 -7.90 -12.01 17.09
CA ILE A 3 -6.62 -12.40 17.71
C ILE A 3 -5.78 -11.17 18.09
N ALA A 4 -5.67 -10.19 17.20
CA ALA A 4 -4.94 -8.94 17.47
C ALA A 4 -5.56 -8.16 18.64
N LEU A 5 -6.90 -8.09 18.68
CA LEU A 5 -7.62 -7.43 19.78
C LEU A 5 -7.34 -8.07 21.13
N GLU A 6 -7.40 -9.40 21.23
CA GLU A 6 -7.14 -10.12 22.48
C GLU A 6 -5.67 -10.00 22.92
N ALA A 7 -4.72 -10.06 21.99
CA ALA A 7 -3.31 -9.84 22.29
C ALA A 7 -3.07 -8.42 22.85
N VAL A 8 -3.67 -7.39 22.23
CA VAL A 8 -3.59 -6.00 22.68
C VAL A 8 -4.24 -5.81 24.05
N ARG A 9 -5.40 -6.44 24.30
CA ARG A 9 -6.08 -6.43 25.62
C ARG A 9 -5.23 -7.08 26.71
N ALA A 10 -4.43 -8.07 26.36
CA ALA A 10 -3.43 -8.69 27.23
C ALA A 10 -2.13 -7.88 27.37
N GLY A 11 -2.10 -6.64 26.86
CA GLY A 11 -0.94 -5.74 26.93
C GLY A 11 0.21 -6.13 26.02
N LYS A 12 -0.02 -6.94 24.99
CA LYS A 12 1.02 -7.36 24.04
C LYS A 12 1.09 -6.38 22.87
N HIS A 13 2.32 -6.04 22.47
CA HIS A 13 2.57 -5.37 21.20
C HIS A 13 2.31 -6.33 20.05
N VAL A 14 1.75 -5.82 18.95
CA VAL A 14 1.29 -6.66 17.82
C VAL A 14 1.78 -6.10 16.49
N LEU A 15 2.40 -6.94 15.68
CA LEU A 15 2.47 -6.75 14.23
C LEU A 15 1.36 -7.59 13.63
N VAL A 16 0.42 -6.96 12.93
CA VAL A 16 -0.71 -7.64 12.28
C VAL A 16 -0.59 -7.50 10.78
N GLU A 17 -0.68 -8.62 10.06
CA GLU A 17 -0.65 -8.65 8.61
C GLU A 17 -1.73 -7.77 7.99
N LYS A 18 -1.43 -7.24 6.80
CA LYS A 18 -2.39 -6.46 6.02
C LYS A 18 -3.61 -7.33 5.64
N PRO A 19 -4.81 -6.75 5.50
CA PRO A 19 -5.17 -5.33 5.68
C PRO A 19 -5.37 -4.91 7.15
N GLY A 20 -4.94 -5.73 8.13
CA GLY A 20 -5.09 -5.47 9.57
C GLY A 20 -6.43 -5.93 10.16
N ALA A 21 -7.52 -5.77 9.41
CA ALA A 21 -8.84 -6.33 9.71
C ALA A 21 -9.73 -6.34 8.46
N LEU A 22 -10.93 -6.91 8.55
CA LEU A 22 -11.87 -6.93 7.42
C LEU A 22 -12.48 -5.57 7.09
N ASN A 23 -12.47 -4.64 8.04
CA ASN A 23 -13.07 -3.32 7.92
C ASN A 23 -12.48 -2.35 8.95
N SER A 24 -12.65 -1.06 8.71
CA SER A 24 -12.11 0.03 9.52
C SER A 24 -12.67 0.01 10.95
N ALA A 25 -13.94 -0.35 11.11
CA ALA A 25 -14.59 -0.47 12.41
C ALA A 25 -13.89 -1.49 13.33
N GLN A 26 -13.50 -2.65 12.78
CA GLN A 26 -12.74 -3.64 13.54
C GLN A 26 -11.37 -3.09 13.97
N LEU A 27 -10.63 -2.39 13.10
CA LEU A 27 -9.35 -1.78 13.52
C LEU A 27 -9.54 -0.67 14.56
N ARG A 28 -10.65 0.07 14.54
CA ARG A 28 -10.97 1.06 15.59
C ARG A 28 -11.10 0.39 16.96
N THR A 29 -11.70 -0.80 17.05
CA THR A 29 -11.76 -1.56 18.31
C THR A 29 -10.37 -1.94 18.84
N VAL A 30 -9.45 -2.32 17.94
CA VAL A 30 -8.06 -2.62 18.29
C VAL A 30 -7.35 -1.35 18.77
N ARG A 31 -7.57 -0.22 18.09
CA ARG A 31 -7.01 1.07 18.50
C ARG A 31 -7.47 1.52 19.88
N GLU A 32 -8.75 1.39 20.19
CA GLU A 32 -9.25 1.70 21.52
C GLU A 32 -8.61 0.82 22.60
N ALA A 33 -8.41 -0.48 22.31
CA ALA A 33 -7.71 -1.36 23.23
C ALA A 33 -6.23 -0.97 23.39
N ALA A 34 -5.55 -0.65 22.29
CA ALA A 34 -4.15 -0.21 22.29
C ALA A 34 -3.93 1.06 23.11
N VAL A 35 -4.83 2.04 22.97
CA VAL A 35 -4.81 3.27 23.79
C VAL A 35 -4.97 2.97 25.28
N ARG A 36 -5.87 2.04 25.64
CA ARG A 36 -6.08 1.68 27.05
C ARG A 36 -4.91 0.92 27.67
N THR A 37 -4.22 0.08 26.90
CA THR A 37 -3.16 -0.79 27.42
C THR A 37 -1.75 -0.25 27.20
N GLY A 38 -1.59 0.79 26.38
CA GLY A 38 -0.29 1.29 25.92
C GLY A 38 0.40 0.37 24.91
N ALA A 39 -0.29 -0.64 24.38
CA ALA A 39 0.28 -1.56 23.43
C ALA A 39 0.47 -0.91 22.05
N ARG A 40 1.69 -0.93 21.53
CA ARG A 40 2.00 -0.55 20.14
C ARG A 40 1.52 -1.60 19.13
N VAL A 41 0.94 -1.13 18.03
CA VAL A 41 0.45 -1.99 16.94
C VAL A 41 0.98 -1.50 15.60
N ARG A 42 1.62 -2.41 14.85
CA ARG A 42 2.11 -2.19 13.49
C ARG A 42 1.26 -2.96 12.48
N LEU A 43 1.03 -2.36 11.33
CA LEU A 43 0.35 -2.98 10.19
C LEU A 43 1.39 -3.48 9.20
N GLY A 44 1.17 -4.70 8.67
CA GLY A 44 2.06 -5.43 7.76
C GLY A 44 2.13 -4.85 6.33
N TYR A 45 2.36 -3.55 6.17
CA TYR A 45 2.60 -2.94 4.86
C TYR A 45 4.08 -3.01 4.52
N ASN A 46 4.57 -4.24 4.32
CA ASN A 46 5.97 -4.53 4.02
C ASN A 46 6.49 -3.76 2.78
N HIS A 47 5.60 -3.32 1.88
CA HIS A 47 6.01 -2.63 0.66
C HIS A 47 6.86 -1.38 0.92
N ARG A 48 6.62 -0.65 2.03
CA ARG A 48 7.44 0.49 2.44
C ARG A 48 8.91 0.12 2.68
N PHE A 49 9.21 -1.17 2.83
CA PHE A 49 10.54 -1.69 3.14
C PHE A 49 11.32 -2.18 1.92
N HIS A 50 10.69 -2.24 0.74
CA HIS A 50 11.40 -2.53 -0.50
C HIS A 50 12.47 -1.47 -0.77
N PRO A 51 13.71 -1.87 -1.16
CA PRO A 51 14.83 -0.95 -1.32
C PRO A 51 14.56 0.18 -2.32
N ALA A 52 13.87 -0.09 -3.44
CA ALA A 52 13.48 0.94 -4.41
C ALA A 52 12.51 1.94 -3.81
N LEU A 53 11.55 1.51 -2.97
CA LEU A 53 10.59 2.41 -2.33
C LEU A 53 11.23 3.25 -1.23
N ARG A 54 12.13 2.64 -0.44
CA ARG A 54 12.91 3.37 0.57
C ARG A 54 13.82 4.41 -0.06
N GLN A 55 14.53 4.05 -1.13
CA GLN A 55 15.38 5.01 -1.84
C GLN A 55 14.54 6.09 -2.53
N ALA A 56 13.37 5.76 -3.09
CA ALA A 56 12.44 6.76 -3.61
C ALA A 56 11.99 7.73 -2.52
N ARG A 57 11.68 7.21 -1.32
CA ARG A 57 11.33 8.02 -0.16
C ARG A 57 12.46 8.95 0.26
N GLU A 58 13.70 8.45 0.32
CA GLU A 58 14.88 9.26 0.63
C GLU A 58 15.08 10.41 -0.38
N LEU A 59 14.92 10.15 -1.68
CA LEU A 59 15.02 11.18 -2.72
C LEU A 59 13.91 12.25 -2.58
N VAL A 60 12.70 11.84 -2.22
CA VAL A 60 11.58 12.75 -1.92
C VAL A 60 11.88 13.60 -0.70
N ASP A 61 12.31 12.99 0.41
CA ASP A 61 12.61 13.69 1.66
C ASP A 61 13.81 14.66 1.51
N GLN A 62 14.74 14.36 0.61
CA GLN A 62 15.85 15.25 0.21
C GLN A 62 15.41 16.40 -0.72
N GLY A 63 14.13 16.45 -1.12
CA GLY A 63 13.59 17.50 -1.98
C GLY A 63 14.00 17.38 -3.46
N GLN A 64 14.55 16.24 -3.89
CA GLN A 64 15.10 16.06 -5.25
C GLN A 64 14.03 16.19 -6.35
N LEU A 65 12.77 15.96 -6.02
CA LEU A 65 11.63 16.06 -6.95
C LEU A 65 10.98 17.45 -6.96
N GLY A 66 11.30 18.32 -5.99
CA GLY A 66 10.48 19.48 -5.66
C GLY A 66 9.10 19.07 -5.11
N PRO A 67 8.11 19.99 -5.08
CA PRO A 67 6.76 19.66 -4.62
C PRO A 67 6.15 18.51 -5.43
N LEU A 68 5.61 17.50 -4.75
CA LEU A 68 4.91 16.39 -5.38
C LEU A 68 3.58 16.86 -5.97
N MET A 69 3.29 16.40 -7.19
CA MET A 69 2.12 16.77 -7.97
C MET A 69 1.09 15.64 -8.02
N PHE A 70 1.53 14.43 -8.40
CA PHE A 70 0.66 13.27 -8.50
C PHE A 70 1.45 11.95 -8.46
N LEU A 71 0.73 10.85 -8.27
CA LEU A 71 1.25 9.49 -8.24
C LEU A 71 0.39 8.56 -9.10
N ARG A 72 1.01 7.57 -9.73
CA ARG A 72 0.30 6.46 -10.39
C ARG A 72 0.80 5.13 -9.84
N GLY A 73 -0.12 4.23 -9.49
CA GLY A 73 0.19 2.90 -8.98
C GLY A 73 -0.58 1.83 -9.73
N ARG A 74 0.10 0.75 -10.10
CA ARG A 74 -0.51 -0.47 -10.64
C ARG A 74 0.09 -1.68 -9.97
N TYR A 75 -0.76 -2.57 -9.49
CA TYR A 75 -0.32 -3.78 -8.81
C TYR A 75 -1.28 -4.93 -9.11
N GLY A 76 -0.76 -6.06 -9.55
CA GLY A 76 -1.63 -7.17 -9.88
C GLY A 76 -0.93 -8.44 -10.26
N HIS A 77 -1.70 -9.51 -10.26
CA HIS A 77 -1.29 -10.84 -10.69
C HIS A 77 -2.39 -11.52 -11.50
N GLY A 78 -2.04 -12.60 -12.19
CA GLY A 78 -2.98 -13.32 -13.04
C GLY A 78 -3.90 -14.32 -12.33
N GLY A 79 -3.87 -14.41 -11.00
CA GLY A 79 -4.62 -15.43 -10.25
C GLY A 79 -4.16 -16.87 -10.57
N ARG A 80 -5.01 -17.86 -10.29
CA ARG A 80 -4.85 -19.27 -10.70
C ARG A 80 -6.20 -20.00 -10.71
N PRO A 81 -6.34 -21.11 -11.46
CA PRO A 81 -7.55 -21.94 -11.39
C PRO A 81 -7.85 -22.37 -9.95
N GLY A 82 -9.10 -22.20 -9.49
CA GLY A 82 -9.52 -22.52 -8.13
C GLY A 82 -9.53 -21.35 -7.15
N TYR A 83 -9.13 -20.13 -7.55
CA TYR A 83 -9.20 -18.93 -6.69
C TYR A 83 -10.59 -18.72 -6.10
N GLU A 84 -11.64 -19.00 -6.88
CA GLU A 84 -13.04 -18.87 -6.51
C GLU A 84 -13.46 -19.75 -5.32
N ARG A 85 -12.67 -20.79 -5.01
CA ARG A 85 -12.89 -21.70 -3.88
C ARG A 85 -12.06 -21.35 -2.64
N GLU A 86 -11.15 -20.39 -2.74
CA GLU A 86 -10.29 -19.99 -1.64
C GLU A 86 -11.00 -19.01 -0.70
N TRP A 87 -10.48 -18.89 0.53
CA TRP A 87 -11.00 -17.94 1.50
C TRP A 87 -10.96 -16.49 0.98
N ARG A 88 -10.04 -16.16 0.06
CA ARG A 88 -9.94 -14.85 -0.60
C ARG A 88 -11.17 -14.50 -1.42
N ALA A 89 -11.83 -15.50 -2.01
CA ALA A 89 -13.08 -15.32 -2.74
C ALA A 89 -14.32 -15.32 -1.82
N ASN A 90 -14.16 -15.56 -0.51
CA ASN A 90 -15.26 -15.49 0.45
C ASN A 90 -15.27 -14.13 1.16
N PRO A 91 -16.19 -13.21 0.83
CA PRO A 91 -16.21 -11.85 1.39
C PRO A 91 -16.41 -11.83 2.91
N ALA A 92 -17.02 -12.88 3.50
CA ALA A 92 -17.16 -12.97 4.95
C ALA A 92 -15.83 -13.23 5.66
N LEU A 93 -14.84 -13.80 4.95
CA LEU A 93 -13.51 -14.10 5.47
C LEU A 93 -12.45 -13.10 4.99
N SER A 94 -12.58 -12.59 3.77
CA SER A 94 -11.60 -11.67 3.16
C SER A 94 -11.95 -10.19 3.30
N GLY A 95 -13.24 -9.86 3.47
CA GLY A 95 -13.74 -8.48 3.44
C GLY A 95 -13.90 -7.90 2.03
N GLY A 96 -13.41 -8.57 0.99
CA GLY A 96 -13.39 -8.07 -0.38
C GLY A 96 -12.48 -8.90 -1.30
N GLY A 97 -12.22 -8.40 -2.50
CA GLY A 97 -11.37 -9.04 -3.50
C GLY A 97 -10.02 -8.35 -3.66
N GLU A 98 -9.62 -8.09 -4.89
CA GLU A 98 -8.29 -7.57 -5.22
C GLU A 98 -8.00 -6.20 -4.59
N LEU A 99 -9.01 -5.33 -4.47
CA LEU A 99 -8.86 -4.01 -3.82
C LEU A 99 -8.41 -4.11 -2.36
N ILE A 100 -9.01 -5.01 -1.58
CA ILE A 100 -8.63 -5.17 -0.17
C ILE A 100 -7.36 -6.01 0.00
N ASP A 101 -7.06 -6.94 -0.94
CA ASP A 101 -5.87 -7.80 -0.86
C ASP A 101 -4.59 -7.03 -1.26
N GLN A 102 -4.55 -6.46 -2.47
CA GLN A 102 -3.39 -5.76 -3.01
C GLN A 102 -3.53 -4.24 -3.03
N GLY A 103 -4.76 -3.73 -3.25
CA GLY A 103 -5.00 -2.29 -3.33
C GLY A 103 -4.65 -1.53 -2.05
N VAL A 104 -4.74 -2.18 -0.89
CA VAL A 104 -4.33 -1.59 0.39
C VAL A 104 -2.84 -1.24 0.44
N HIS A 105 -1.97 -1.97 -0.27
CA HIS A 105 -0.55 -1.58 -0.40
C HIS A 105 -0.40 -0.31 -1.23
N LEU A 106 -1.11 -0.21 -2.37
CA LEU A 106 -1.06 0.99 -3.19
C LEU A 106 -1.63 2.23 -2.48
N ILE A 107 -2.73 2.07 -1.75
CA ILE A 107 -3.32 3.15 -0.94
C ILE A 107 -2.34 3.59 0.15
N ASP A 108 -1.74 2.65 0.87
CA ASP A 108 -0.75 2.91 1.92
C ASP A 108 0.49 3.65 1.38
N LEU A 109 1.00 3.24 0.21
CA LEU A 109 2.13 3.91 -0.45
C LEU A 109 1.74 5.30 -0.95
N ALA A 110 0.56 5.44 -1.56
CA ALA A 110 0.07 6.74 -2.02
C ALA A 110 -0.03 7.73 -0.86
N ALA A 111 -0.57 7.29 0.29
CA ALA A 111 -0.64 8.10 1.49
C ALA A 111 0.75 8.37 2.10
N TRP A 112 1.67 7.41 2.01
CA TRP A 112 3.04 7.59 2.49
C TRP A 112 3.77 8.72 1.76
N PHE A 113 3.54 8.89 0.45
CA PHE A 113 4.16 9.95 -0.35
C PHE A 113 3.36 11.26 -0.37
N LEU A 114 2.03 11.21 -0.52
CA LEU A 114 1.19 12.39 -0.74
C LEU A 114 0.47 12.88 0.52
N GLY A 115 0.41 12.08 1.58
CA GLY A 115 -0.38 12.35 2.79
C GLY A 115 -1.84 11.94 2.66
N ASP A 116 -2.70 12.57 3.46
CA ASP A 116 -4.10 12.18 3.59
C ASP A 116 -4.97 12.59 2.38
N PHE A 117 -5.91 11.72 2.03
CA PHE A 117 -6.84 11.93 0.93
C PHE A 117 -8.22 12.36 1.43
N ALA A 118 -8.71 13.49 0.92
CA ALA A 118 -10.01 14.08 1.28
C ALA A 118 -11.11 13.72 0.28
N THR A 119 -10.76 13.36 -0.95
CA THR A 119 -11.73 12.87 -1.94
C THR A 119 -11.32 11.49 -2.45
N ILE A 120 -12.30 10.60 -2.49
CA ILE A 120 -12.16 9.21 -2.91
C ILE A 120 -13.16 8.97 -4.03
N GLU A 121 -12.68 8.59 -5.19
CA GLU A 121 -13.48 8.22 -6.36
C GLU A 121 -12.98 6.89 -6.90
N GLY A 122 -13.87 6.05 -7.41
CA GLY A 122 -13.47 4.75 -7.93
C GLY A 122 -14.59 3.74 -7.94
N HIS A 123 -14.29 2.58 -8.51
CA HIS A 123 -15.18 1.42 -8.53
C HIS A 123 -14.35 0.14 -8.54
N ALA A 124 -14.98 -0.95 -8.08
CA ALA A 124 -14.44 -2.29 -8.12
C ALA A 124 -15.37 -3.18 -8.95
N ALA A 125 -14.80 -4.03 -9.78
CA ALA A 125 -15.49 -4.85 -10.76
C ALA A 125 -14.95 -6.28 -10.76
N THR A 126 -15.76 -7.17 -11.31
CA THR A 126 -15.38 -8.56 -11.56
C THR A 126 -15.55 -8.77 -13.06
N TYR A 127 -14.44 -8.99 -13.78
CA TYR A 127 -14.44 -9.09 -15.24
C TYR A 127 -14.24 -10.52 -15.75
N PHE A 128 -13.42 -11.31 -15.07
CA PHE A 128 -12.97 -12.61 -15.56
C PHE A 128 -13.17 -13.72 -14.53
N TRP A 129 -12.72 -13.52 -13.30
CA TRP A 129 -12.83 -14.55 -12.27
C TRP A 129 -14.27 -14.62 -11.78
N GLU A 130 -14.94 -15.76 -11.96
CA GLU A 130 -16.30 -15.97 -11.48
C GLU A 130 -16.35 -16.11 -9.95
N MET A 131 -16.15 -14.98 -9.25
CA MET A 131 -16.11 -14.90 -7.80
C MET A 131 -17.02 -13.77 -7.28
N PRO A 132 -17.55 -13.88 -6.05
CA PRO A 132 -18.45 -12.88 -5.48
C PRO A 132 -17.74 -11.58 -5.04
N VAL A 133 -16.42 -11.51 -5.21
CA VAL A 133 -15.58 -10.36 -4.89
C VAL A 133 -14.97 -9.75 -6.16
N ASP A 134 -14.41 -8.54 -6.07
CA ASP A 134 -13.78 -7.87 -7.20
C ASP A 134 -12.48 -8.55 -7.65
N ASP A 135 -12.25 -8.61 -8.97
CA ASP A 135 -10.95 -8.96 -9.54
C ASP A 135 -10.18 -7.74 -10.04
N ASN A 136 -10.83 -6.58 -10.12
CA ASN A 136 -10.22 -5.34 -10.54
C ASN A 136 -10.81 -4.16 -9.77
N ALA A 137 -9.98 -3.17 -9.46
CA ALA A 137 -10.46 -1.90 -8.93
C ALA A 137 -9.67 -0.72 -9.47
N PHE A 138 -10.39 0.36 -9.79
CA PHE A 138 -9.84 1.61 -10.32
C PHE A 138 -10.17 2.73 -9.34
N VAL A 139 -9.15 3.41 -8.82
CA VAL A 139 -9.28 4.35 -7.71
C VAL A 139 -8.54 5.64 -8.03
N SER A 140 -9.20 6.77 -7.80
CA SER A 140 -8.64 8.12 -7.86
C SER A 140 -8.80 8.77 -6.48
N LEU A 141 -7.68 9.08 -5.84
CA LEU A 141 -7.62 9.70 -4.52
C LEU A 141 -7.05 11.10 -4.63
N ARG A 142 -7.64 12.07 -3.94
CA ARG A 142 -7.18 13.46 -3.98
C ARG A 142 -6.99 14.05 -2.58
N THR A 143 -5.84 14.65 -2.36
CA THR A 143 -5.53 15.37 -1.11
C THR A 143 -6.32 16.67 -1.03
N ALA A 144 -6.40 17.28 0.16
CA ALA A 144 -6.98 18.62 0.30
C ALA A 144 -6.22 19.69 -0.52
N GLY A 145 -4.93 19.48 -0.79
CA GLY A 145 -4.09 20.34 -1.61
C GLY A 145 -4.21 20.11 -3.13
N GLY A 146 -5.06 19.17 -3.57
CA GLY A 146 -5.32 18.89 -4.98
C GLY A 146 -4.33 17.94 -5.66
N GLN A 147 -3.40 17.33 -4.92
CA GLN A 147 -2.57 16.25 -5.47
C GLN A 147 -3.41 14.99 -5.67
N THR A 148 -3.13 14.24 -6.73
CA THR A 148 -3.91 13.06 -7.11
C THR A 148 -3.06 11.79 -7.11
N ALA A 149 -3.58 10.70 -6.54
CA ALA A 149 -3.10 9.34 -6.78
C ALA A 149 -4.11 8.59 -7.65
N TRP A 150 -3.64 8.02 -8.76
CA TRP A 150 -4.43 7.12 -9.59
C TRP A 150 -3.90 5.69 -9.41
N LEU A 151 -4.77 4.80 -8.96
CA LEU A 151 -4.42 3.44 -8.56
C LEU A 151 -5.28 2.45 -9.34
N HIS A 152 -4.67 1.37 -9.81
CA HIS A 152 -5.37 0.22 -10.36
C HIS A 152 -4.80 -1.06 -9.77
N VAL A 153 -5.66 -1.94 -9.31
CA VAL A 153 -5.28 -3.31 -8.94
C VAL A 153 -6.05 -4.35 -9.72
N SER A 154 -5.39 -5.48 -9.98
CA SER A 154 -5.90 -6.48 -10.90
C SER A 154 -5.47 -7.91 -10.56
N CYS A 155 -6.44 -8.78 -10.36
CA CYS A 155 -6.32 -10.23 -10.39
C CYS A 155 -6.42 -10.77 -11.84
N THR A 156 -6.45 -9.90 -12.86
CA THR A 156 -6.41 -10.27 -14.28
C THR A 156 -5.14 -9.79 -14.96
N GLU A 157 -4.10 -9.50 -14.18
CA GLU A 157 -2.80 -9.05 -14.69
C GLU A 157 -1.95 -10.27 -15.07
N TRP A 158 -2.16 -10.78 -16.28
CA TRP A 158 -1.58 -12.05 -16.76
C TRP A 158 -0.07 -12.14 -16.65
N LYS A 159 0.60 -10.99 -16.64
CA LYS A 159 2.01 -10.84 -16.31
C LYS A 159 2.10 -10.01 -15.03
N ASN A 160 2.32 -10.67 -13.89
CA ASN A 160 2.47 -10.03 -12.59
C ASN A 160 3.24 -8.70 -12.70
N LEU A 161 2.61 -7.64 -12.23
CA LEU A 161 3.08 -6.28 -12.38
C LEU A 161 3.07 -5.59 -11.02
N PHE A 162 4.16 -4.92 -10.69
CA PHE A 162 4.16 -3.82 -9.75
C PHE A 162 4.81 -2.63 -10.44
N SER A 163 4.11 -1.49 -10.43
CA SER A 163 4.57 -0.26 -11.06
C SER A 163 4.09 0.93 -10.23
N LEU A 164 5.02 1.77 -9.77
CA LEU A 164 4.73 2.98 -9.02
C LEU A 164 5.49 4.16 -9.63
N GLU A 165 4.78 5.23 -9.97
CA GLU A 165 5.37 6.43 -10.52
C GLU A 165 5.04 7.64 -9.65
N ILE A 166 6.05 8.43 -9.30
CA ILE A 166 5.93 9.58 -8.41
C ILE A 166 6.41 10.80 -9.18
N TYR A 167 5.56 11.81 -9.29
CA TYR A 167 5.84 13.01 -10.06
C TYR A 167 5.96 14.21 -9.13
N GLY A 168 7.11 14.87 -9.15
CA GLY A 168 7.27 16.19 -8.58
C GLY A 168 7.60 17.23 -9.63
N ARG A 169 7.62 18.49 -9.19
CA ARG A 169 7.81 19.65 -10.07
C ARG A 169 9.06 19.59 -10.95
N HIS A 170 10.14 18.96 -10.47
CA HIS A 170 11.45 18.98 -11.14
C HIS A 170 11.92 17.61 -11.60
N ALA A 171 11.24 16.54 -11.21
CA ALA A 171 11.67 15.19 -11.54
C ALA A 171 10.56 14.16 -11.36
N LYS A 172 10.81 12.97 -11.92
CA LYS A 172 9.95 11.80 -11.80
C LYS A 172 10.75 10.62 -11.25
N LEU A 173 10.13 9.83 -10.38
CA LEU A 173 10.59 8.48 -10.05
C LEU A 173 9.66 7.45 -10.70
N ALA A 174 10.23 6.38 -11.24
CA ALA A 174 9.50 5.21 -11.69
C ALA A 174 10.08 3.97 -11.01
N ILE A 175 9.22 3.16 -10.42
CA ILE A 175 9.59 1.92 -9.75
C ILE A 175 8.87 0.79 -10.47
N ASP A 176 9.62 -0.24 -10.82
CA ASP A 176 9.11 -1.44 -11.47
C ASP A 176 9.57 -2.68 -10.68
N GLY A 177 8.68 -3.66 -10.55
CA GLY A 177 8.98 -4.96 -9.94
C GLY A 177 9.15 -4.93 -8.43
N LEU A 178 9.11 -6.12 -7.83
CA LEU A 178 9.28 -6.38 -6.39
C LEU A 178 10.17 -7.62 -6.14
N GLY A 179 10.87 -8.10 -7.18
CA GLY A 179 11.50 -9.41 -7.19
C GLY A 179 10.55 -10.55 -7.58
N GLY A 180 11.10 -11.77 -7.65
CA GLY A 180 10.34 -12.98 -7.93
C GLY A 180 9.55 -12.91 -9.25
N SER A 181 8.24 -13.22 -9.17
CA SER A 181 7.35 -13.20 -10.33
C SER A 181 7.02 -11.81 -10.86
N TYR A 182 7.25 -10.75 -10.07
CA TYR A 182 7.02 -9.35 -10.45
C TYR A 182 8.21 -8.74 -11.21
N GLY A 183 9.31 -9.49 -11.40
CA GLY A 183 10.52 -9.03 -12.08
C GLY A 183 11.51 -8.32 -11.16
N VAL A 184 12.69 -7.99 -11.70
CA VAL A 184 13.75 -7.30 -10.95
C VAL A 184 13.23 -5.97 -10.42
N GLU A 185 13.35 -5.76 -9.12
CA GLU A 185 13.00 -4.50 -8.49
C GLU A 185 13.97 -3.41 -8.95
N ARG A 186 13.43 -2.29 -9.44
CA ARG A 186 14.21 -1.20 -10.00
C ARG A 186 13.60 0.15 -9.66
N LEU A 187 14.46 1.10 -9.32
CA LEU A 187 14.12 2.53 -9.23
C LEU A 187 14.79 3.26 -10.39
N THR A 188 14.05 4.08 -11.13
CA THR A 188 14.59 5.00 -12.11
C THR A 188 14.19 6.43 -11.78
N PHE A 189 15.18 7.31 -11.74
CA PHE A 189 15.05 8.74 -11.47
C PHE A 189 15.32 9.54 -12.72
N TYR A 190 14.32 10.33 -13.12
CA TYR A 190 14.35 11.21 -14.28
C TYR A 190 14.35 12.66 -13.82
N ARG A 191 15.50 13.32 -13.86
CA ARG A 191 15.67 14.72 -13.49
C ARG A 191 15.46 15.63 -14.70
N MET A 192 14.56 16.61 -14.57
CA MET A 192 14.31 17.59 -15.62
C MET A 192 15.50 18.55 -15.77
N LEU A 193 15.88 18.84 -17.00
CA LEU A 193 16.92 19.82 -17.30
C LEU A 193 16.32 21.24 -17.41
N PRO A 194 17.01 22.30 -16.97
CA PRO A 194 16.51 23.67 -17.06
C PRO A 194 16.14 24.13 -18.48
N ALA A 195 16.85 23.63 -19.49
CA ALA A 195 16.61 23.96 -20.90
C ALA A 195 15.41 23.21 -21.51
N MET A 196 14.81 22.26 -20.78
CA MET A 196 13.83 21.28 -21.26
C MET A 196 14.40 20.34 -22.35
N GLY A 197 14.01 19.07 -22.33
CA GLY A 197 14.58 18.03 -23.20
C GLY A 197 14.53 16.64 -22.55
N PRO A 198 15.22 15.64 -23.11
CA PRO A 198 15.35 14.32 -22.48
C PRO A 198 15.91 14.48 -21.06
N PRO A 199 15.27 13.88 -20.03
CA PRO A 199 15.72 14.03 -18.66
C PRO A 199 17.06 13.31 -18.43
N GLU A 200 17.87 13.84 -17.52
CA GLU A 200 18.98 13.07 -16.96
C GLU A 200 18.40 11.87 -16.22
N THR A 201 18.89 10.67 -16.54
CA THR A 201 18.31 9.42 -16.07
C THR A 201 19.33 8.62 -15.27
N THR A 202 18.94 8.23 -14.06
CA THR A 202 19.72 7.31 -13.22
C THR A 202 18.84 6.14 -12.80
N SER A 203 19.35 4.92 -12.91
CA SER A 203 18.62 3.71 -12.51
C SER A 203 19.43 2.90 -11.51
N TRP A 204 18.73 2.36 -10.52
CA TRP A 204 19.25 1.41 -9.55
C TRP A 204 18.41 0.13 -9.63
N GLU A 205 19.08 -0.99 -9.78
CA GLU A 205 18.45 -2.31 -9.73
C GLU A 205 18.79 -3.00 -8.42
N PHE A 206 17.82 -3.71 -7.87
CA PHE A 206 17.93 -4.45 -6.62
C PHE A 206 17.68 -5.93 -6.92
N PRO A 207 18.65 -6.64 -7.53
CA PRO A 207 18.47 -8.02 -7.97
C PRO A 207 18.49 -9.03 -6.82
N ARG A 208 18.73 -8.58 -5.58
CA ARG A 208 18.76 -9.45 -4.40
C ARG A 208 17.34 -9.87 -4.02
N GLY A 209 17.21 -10.96 -3.27
CA GLY A 209 15.92 -11.44 -2.77
C GLY A 209 15.24 -10.42 -1.85
N ASP A 210 13.95 -10.64 -1.61
CA ASP A 210 13.10 -9.76 -0.81
C ASP A 210 13.37 -9.92 0.70
N ASP A 211 13.92 -8.87 1.32
CA ASP A 211 14.15 -8.77 2.76
C ASP A 211 13.16 -7.83 3.48
N SER A 212 12.11 -7.37 2.78
CA SER A 212 11.16 -6.36 3.26
C SER A 212 10.50 -6.75 4.58
N TRP A 213 10.08 -8.01 4.76
CA TRP A 213 9.52 -8.50 6.03
C TRP A 213 10.52 -8.51 7.18
N THR A 214 11.79 -8.83 6.90
CA THR A 214 12.84 -8.80 7.93
C THR A 214 13.09 -7.38 8.38
N LEU A 215 13.11 -6.44 7.44
CA LEU A 215 13.27 -5.01 7.72
C LEU A 215 12.04 -4.43 8.45
N GLU A 216 10.83 -4.85 8.08
CA GLU A 216 9.59 -4.45 8.76
C GLU A 216 9.57 -4.92 10.22
N MET A 217 9.90 -6.19 10.45
CA MET A 217 9.98 -6.73 11.81
C MET A 217 11.05 -6.01 12.63
N ARG A 218 12.22 -5.72 12.04
CA ARG A 218 13.27 -4.96 12.71
C ARG A 218 12.79 -3.54 13.05
N ALA A 219 12.16 -2.86 12.11
CA ALA A 219 11.60 -1.52 12.34
C ALA A 219 10.58 -1.53 13.48
N PHE A 220 9.72 -2.56 13.55
CA PHE A 220 8.80 -2.69 14.67
C PHE A 220 9.53 -2.84 16.00
N LEU A 221 10.51 -3.73 16.08
CA LEU A 221 11.29 -3.94 17.31
C LEU A 221 12.05 -2.67 17.72
N ASP A 222 12.53 -1.90 16.75
CA ASP A 222 13.22 -0.63 17.02
C ASP A 222 12.25 0.45 17.51
N ASP A 223 11.05 0.54 16.95
CA ASP A 223 9.99 1.42 17.45
C ASP A 223 9.63 1.07 18.90
N LEU A 224 9.57 -0.22 19.26
CA LEU A 224 9.34 -0.66 20.65
C LEU A 224 10.50 -0.27 21.59
N ARG A 225 11.75 -0.50 21.17
CA ARG A 225 12.94 -0.17 21.98
C ARG A 225 13.09 1.32 22.23
N LEU A 226 12.66 2.13 21.27
CA LEU A 226 12.83 3.58 21.26
C LEU A 226 11.55 4.33 21.63
N ASP A 227 10.53 3.60 22.08
CA ASP A 227 9.21 4.11 22.45
C ASP A 227 8.58 5.04 21.39
N ARG A 228 8.68 4.65 20.12
CA ARG A 228 8.07 5.35 18.99
C ARG A 228 6.72 4.74 18.64
N GLU A 229 5.85 5.56 18.10
CA GLU A 229 4.63 5.06 17.47
C GLU A 229 4.98 4.31 16.17
N PRO A 230 4.57 3.04 16.01
CA PRO A 230 4.86 2.31 14.78
C PRO A 230 4.22 2.99 13.56
N SER A 231 4.98 3.08 12.48
CA SER A 231 4.48 3.54 11.18
C SER A 231 4.90 2.55 10.09
N PRO A 232 3.96 1.92 9.36
CA PRO A 232 2.51 2.16 9.42
C PRO A 232 1.85 1.49 10.64
N GLY A 233 0.95 2.23 11.27
CA GLY A 233 0.23 1.83 12.47
C GLY A 233 -1.28 1.78 12.23
N LEU A 234 -2.03 1.78 13.32
CA LEU A 234 -3.50 1.69 13.29
C LEU A 234 -4.16 2.87 12.56
N ALA A 235 -3.56 4.06 12.60
CA ALA A 235 -4.10 5.23 11.93
C ALA A 235 -4.08 5.09 10.40
N GLU A 236 -2.95 4.65 9.84
CA GLU A 236 -2.81 4.32 8.42
C GLU A 236 -3.76 3.19 8.02
N GLY A 237 -3.79 2.08 8.77
CA GLY A 237 -4.66 0.94 8.45
C GLY A 237 -6.14 1.29 8.45
N ILE A 238 -6.61 2.11 9.41
CA ILE A 238 -8.00 2.58 9.46
C ILE A 238 -8.33 3.42 8.21
N ARG A 239 -7.51 4.42 7.89
CA ARG A 239 -7.74 5.28 6.71
C ARG A 239 -7.74 4.48 5.41
N THR A 240 -6.82 3.53 5.28
CA THR A 240 -6.76 2.64 4.11
C THR A 240 -8.04 1.82 3.96
N LEU A 241 -8.55 1.22 5.05
CA LEU A 241 -9.80 0.47 5.02
C LEU A 241 -11.02 1.35 4.76
N GLU A 242 -11.04 2.60 5.26
CA GLU A 242 -12.12 3.55 4.94
C GLU A 242 -12.17 3.90 3.45
N ILE A 243 -11.01 4.00 2.80
CA ILE A 243 -10.91 4.19 1.35
C ILE A 243 -11.49 2.97 0.61
N VAL A 244 -11.10 1.76 1.02
CA VAL A 244 -11.64 0.51 0.45
C VAL A 244 -13.16 0.45 0.60
N GLU A 245 -13.67 0.73 1.80
CA GLU A 245 -15.11 0.76 2.11
C GLU A 245 -15.85 1.79 1.24
N ALA A 246 -15.27 2.98 1.05
CA ALA A 246 -15.87 4.03 0.22
C ALA A 246 -15.91 3.66 -1.27
N VAL A 247 -14.95 2.87 -1.77
CA VAL A 247 -14.99 2.35 -3.15
C VAL A 247 -16.03 1.22 -3.26
N TYR A 248 -16.09 0.30 -2.31
CA TYR A 248 -17.08 -0.79 -2.31
C TYR A 248 -18.52 -0.30 -2.12
N ALA A 249 -18.76 0.76 -1.36
CA ALA A 249 -20.08 1.34 -1.18
C ALA A 249 -20.72 1.84 -2.49
N ARG A 250 -19.90 2.17 -3.50
CA ARG A 250 -20.34 2.64 -4.82
C ARG A 250 -20.66 1.51 -5.81
N ARG A 251 -20.53 0.26 -5.40
CA ARG A 251 -20.86 -0.93 -6.21
C ARG A 251 -22.37 -1.20 -6.32
N ARG A 252 -23.21 -0.17 -6.12
CA ARG A 252 -24.68 -0.25 -6.13
C ARG A 252 -25.26 0.48 -7.33
#